data_AF-A0A957P908-F1
#
_entry.id   AF-A0A957P908-F1
#
_cell.length_a   1.000
_cell.length_b   1.000
_cell.length_c   1.000
_cell.angle_alpha   90.00
_cell.angle_beta   90.00
_cell.angle_gamma   90.00
#
_symmetry.space_group_name_H-M   'P 1'
#
loop_
_entity.id
_entity.type
_entity.pdbx_description
1 polymer ?
#
loop_
_entity_poly.entity_id
_entity_poly.type
_entity_poly.pdbx_seq_one_letter_code
_entity_poly.pdbx_strand_id
1 'polypeptide(L)'
;RQIKWARAGMGLVAVLIALVWIGSYVDVQAIVARGESGVTLRGWQQALATARVQAAADQTQEVRVAVHGVDPGYESEPAVVATLLGSPPFARFVAPSSPPALLFSYDQPSLYFWTIDAPATESQLQQWGQLMATQPLADRGAARLYRIPPFAKLSFDYTQLNPAPIFDAGMALLGYHFPPNATADQPQQITLVWRVLEPPGEIRQRDFTAFNHILNEQGDMAGQVDGLATLSRDWWPGDVLIQPYAVTLTAGNYTWRVGLYSRVDGGRAAVLDDGDAVDLPGLIIKSQGPED
;
A
#
# COMPACT_ATOMS: atom_id res chain seq x y z
N ARG A 1 12.55 -11.69 48.24
CA ARG A 1 12.77 -12.91 47.41
C ARG A 1 12.15 -12.80 46.01
N GLN A 2 10.98 -12.17 45.83
CA GLN A 2 10.33 -12.01 44.51
C GLN A 2 11.16 -11.23 43.45
N ILE A 3 11.94 -10.21 43.83
CA ILE A 3 12.75 -9.41 42.88
C ILE A 3 13.88 -10.24 42.20
N LYS A 4 14.38 -11.31 42.83
CA LYS A 4 15.44 -12.14 42.23
C LYS A 4 14.93 -13.05 41.11
N TRP A 5 13.67 -13.48 41.16
CA TRP A 5 13.06 -14.34 40.13
C TRP A 5 12.74 -13.55 38.85
N ALA A 6 12.30 -12.29 38.98
CA ALA A 6 12.04 -11.42 37.83
C ALA A 6 13.30 -11.15 36.98
N ARG A 7 14.48 -11.00 37.61
CA ARG A 7 15.75 -10.79 36.89
C ARG A 7 16.24 -12.03 36.14
N ALA A 8 16.04 -13.22 36.71
CA ALA A 8 16.40 -14.48 36.04
C ALA A 8 15.51 -14.74 34.81
N GLY A 9 14.21 -14.43 34.90
CA GLY A 9 13.28 -14.57 33.78
C GLY A 9 13.60 -13.65 32.59
N MET A 10 13.92 -12.38 32.84
CA MET A 10 14.30 -11.44 31.78
C MET A 10 15.57 -11.84 31.04
N GLY A 11 16.56 -12.41 31.74
CA GLY A 11 17.79 -12.90 31.12
C GLY A 11 17.52 -14.06 30.13
N LEU A 12 16.64 -14.99 30.51
CA LEU A 12 16.28 -16.11 29.65
C LEU A 12 15.53 -15.66 28.39
N VAL A 13 14.59 -14.71 28.52
CA VAL A 13 13.84 -14.17 27.39
C VAL A 13 14.77 -13.44 26.41
N ALA A 14 15.69 -12.61 26.90
CA ALA A 14 16.65 -11.91 26.05
C ALA A 14 17.56 -12.88 25.28
N VAL A 15 18.01 -13.97 25.94
CA VAL A 15 18.80 -15.03 25.29
C VAL A 15 17.99 -15.76 24.23
N LEU A 16 16.73 -16.10 24.50
CA LEU A 16 15.86 -16.76 23.53
C LEU A 16 15.62 -15.86 22.30
N ILE A 17 15.36 -14.57 22.50
CA ILE A 17 15.22 -13.60 21.40
C ILE A 17 16.51 -13.50 20.58
N ALA A 18 17.67 -13.41 21.24
CA ALA A 18 18.95 -13.36 20.56
C ALA A 18 19.23 -14.65 19.76
N LEU A 19 18.88 -15.82 20.30
CA LEU A 19 19.05 -17.10 19.61
C LEU A 19 18.14 -17.22 18.37
N VAL A 20 16.90 -16.74 18.46
CA VAL A 20 15.99 -16.67 17.29
C VAL A 20 16.57 -15.74 16.23
N TRP A 21 17.04 -14.56 16.62
CA TRP A 21 17.69 -13.60 15.70
C TRP A 21 18.94 -14.17 15.03
N ILE A 22 19.80 -14.84 15.81
CA ILE A 22 21.01 -15.49 15.29
C ILE A 22 20.63 -16.64 14.35
N GLY A 23 19.63 -17.46 14.72
CA GLY A 23 19.13 -18.54 13.88
C GLY A 23 18.62 -18.01 12.53
N SER A 24 17.74 -17.01 12.55
CA SER A 24 17.24 -16.37 11.33
C SER A 24 18.36 -15.74 10.49
N TYR A 25 19.35 -15.08 11.11
CA TYR A 25 20.50 -14.54 10.39
C TYR A 25 21.33 -15.64 9.74
N VAL A 26 21.60 -16.74 10.45
CA VAL A 26 22.36 -17.88 9.93
C VAL A 26 21.61 -18.57 8.80
N ASP A 27 20.30 -18.74 8.90
CA ASP A 27 19.48 -19.33 7.83
C ASP A 27 19.50 -18.45 6.57
N VAL A 28 19.38 -17.14 6.73
CA VAL A 28 19.54 -16.18 5.62
C VAL A 28 20.94 -16.32 5.00
N GLN A 29 22.00 -16.34 5.81
CA GLN A 29 23.37 -16.52 5.31
C GLN A 29 23.59 -17.89 4.64
N ALA A 30 22.96 -18.96 5.13
CA ALA A 30 23.06 -20.30 4.55
C ALA A 30 22.29 -20.44 3.23
N ILE A 31 21.16 -19.73 3.08
CA ILE A 31 20.43 -19.60 1.81
C ILE A 31 21.27 -18.81 0.81
N VAL A 32 21.96 -17.75 1.25
CA VAL A 32 22.89 -16.95 0.45
C VAL A 32 24.11 -17.80 0.00
N ALA A 33 24.70 -18.55 0.93
CA ALA A 33 25.90 -19.36 0.69
C ALA A 33 25.67 -20.56 -0.24
N ARG A 34 24.45 -21.11 -0.29
CA ARG A 34 24.08 -22.23 -1.17
C ARG A 34 23.98 -21.85 -2.65
N GLY A 35 24.14 -20.58 -3.02
CA GLY A 35 24.15 -20.14 -4.42
C GLY A 35 22.76 -20.17 -5.08
N GLU A 36 21.77 -20.80 -4.46
CA GLU A 36 20.36 -20.77 -4.84
C GLU A 36 19.76 -19.35 -4.78
N SER A 37 20.42 -18.41 -4.10
CA SER A 37 20.06 -16.99 -4.01
C SER A 37 21.23 -16.00 -4.19
N GLY A 38 22.44 -16.48 -4.51
CA GLY A 38 23.64 -15.63 -4.54
C GLY A 38 23.64 -14.57 -5.64
N VAL A 39 23.07 -14.92 -6.81
CA VAL A 39 22.88 -13.98 -7.93
C VAL A 39 21.75 -12.99 -7.62
N THR A 40 20.69 -13.46 -6.95
CA THR A 40 19.52 -12.63 -6.63
C THR A 40 19.89 -11.57 -5.59
N LEU A 41 20.58 -11.94 -4.50
CA LEU A 41 20.98 -10.98 -3.46
C LEU A 41 21.91 -9.89 -4.00
N ARG A 42 22.89 -10.24 -4.85
CA ARG A 42 23.78 -9.22 -5.46
C ARG A 42 22.98 -8.24 -6.33
N GLY A 43 22.02 -8.73 -7.11
CA GLY A 43 21.10 -7.89 -7.88
C GLY A 43 20.32 -6.91 -6.99
N TRP A 44 19.74 -7.41 -5.90
CA TRP A 44 19.05 -6.59 -4.90
C TRP A 44 19.97 -5.55 -4.25
N GLN A 45 21.17 -5.94 -3.84
CA GLN A 45 22.15 -5.03 -3.26
C GLN A 45 22.53 -3.89 -4.21
N GLN A 46 22.75 -4.21 -5.49
CA GLN A 46 23.04 -3.20 -6.52
C GLN A 46 21.85 -2.27 -6.76
N ALA A 47 20.66 -2.83 -6.95
CA ALA A 47 19.45 -2.06 -7.21
C ALA A 47 19.12 -1.09 -6.05
N LEU A 48 19.22 -1.58 -4.81
CA LEU A 48 18.94 -0.78 -3.61
C LEU A 48 20.08 0.20 -3.26
N ALA A 49 21.34 -0.11 -3.60
CA ALA A 49 22.44 0.86 -3.53
C ALA A 49 22.19 2.03 -4.48
N THR A 50 21.74 1.77 -5.71
CA THR A 50 21.33 2.82 -6.66
C THR A 50 20.19 3.67 -6.08
N ALA A 51 19.17 3.06 -5.50
CA ALA A 51 18.08 3.78 -4.85
C ALA A 51 18.55 4.69 -3.71
N ARG A 52 19.50 4.24 -2.87
CA ARG A 52 20.10 5.06 -1.80
C ARG A 52 20.91 6.24 -2.31
N VAL A 53 21.73 6.02 -3.34
CA VAL A 53 22.52 7.10 -3.95
C VAL A 53 21.58 8.16 -4.52
N GLN A 54 20.51 7.75 -5.20
CA GLN A 54 19.51 8.68 -5.72
C GLN A 54 18.75 9.39 -4.59
N ALA A 55 18.37 8.67 -3.53
CA ALA A 55 17.69 9.25 -2.37
C ALA A 55 18.54 10.34 -1.70
N ALA A 56 19.84 10.07 -1.51
CA ALA A 56 20.78 11.05 -0.98
C ALA A 56 20.95 12.26 -1.91
N ALA A 57 21.02 12.05 -3.23
CA ALA A 57 21.13 13.11 -4.22
C ALA A 57 19.88 14.02 -4.25
N ASP A 58 18.70 13.44 -4.11
CA ASP A 58 17.43 14.16 -4.05
C ASP A 58 17.09 14.69 -2.65
N GLN A 59 17.96 14.46 -1.66
CA GLN A 59 17.75 14.80 -0.26
C GLN A 59 16.43 14.25 0.31
N THR A 60 15.98 13.10 -0.21
CA THR A 60 14.80 12.40 0.31
C THR A 60 15.23 11.31 1.28
N GLN A 61 14.49 11.19 2.38
CA GLN A 61 14.72 10.16 3.40
C GLN A 61 13.82 8.95 3.20
N GLU A 62 13.10 8.87 2.08
CA GLU A 62 12.05 7.86 1.87
C GLU A 62 12.03 7.34 0.43
N VAL A 63 11.89 6.03 0.31
CA VAL A 63 11.69 5.31 -0.94
C VAL A 63 10.40 4.51 -0.81
N ARG A 64 9.45 4.73 -1.72
CA ARG A 64 8.26 3.88 -1.85
C ARG A 64 8.66 2.60 -2.55
N VAL A 65 8.20 1.48 -2.05
CA VAL A 65 8.65 0.15 -2.46
C VAL A 65 7.44 -0.67 -2.89
N ALA A 66 7.44 -1.07 -4.16
CA ALA A 66 6.53 -2.07 -4.70
C ALA A 66 7.30 -3.36 -5.04
N VAL A 67 7.12 -4.33 -4.15
CA VAL A 67 7.62 -5.71 -4.23
C VAL A 67 6.42 -6.65 -4.05
N HIS A 68 6.62 -7.97 -4.17
CA HIS A 68 5.56 -8.90 -3.81
C HIS A 68 5.41 -8.95 -2.28
N GLY A 69 4.35 -8.30 -1.77
CA GLY A 69 4.06 -8.19 -0.35
C GLY A 69 4.25 -6.77 0.21
N VAL A 70 3.88 -6.59 1.47
CA VAL A 70 4.02 -5.34 2.23
C VAL A 70 4.57 -5.48 3.64
N ASP A 71 4.52 -6.69 4.22
CA ASP A 71 4.89 -6.90 5.61
C ASP A 71 6.29 -7.53 5.71
N PRO A 72 7.35 -6.75 6.01
CA PRO A 72 8.69 -7.29 6.22
C PRO A 72 8.82 -8.23 7.43
N GLY A 73 7.81 -8.31 8.29
CA GLY A 73 7.74 -9.27 9.39
C GLY A 73 7.24 -10.65 8.97
N TYR A 74 6.53 -10.77 7.84
CA TYR A 74 5.95 -12.05 7.38
C TYR A 74 6.37 -12.44 5.96
N GLU A 75 6.84 -11.51 5.14
CA GLU A 75 7.07 -11.72 3.71
C GLU A 75 8.54 -11.51 3.33
N SER A 76 9.06 -12.39 2.47
CA SER A 76 10.49 -12.46 2.18
C SER A 76 11.02 -11.27 1.40
N GLU A 77 10.33 -10.81 0.35
CA GLU A 77 10.79 -9.66 -0.45
C GLU A 77 10.78 -8.34 0.35
N PRO A 78 9.68 -7.99 1.06
CA PRO A 78 9.70 -6.85 1.97
C PRO A 78 10.81 -6.96 3.02
N ALA A 79 11.06 -8.14 3.58
CA ALA A 79 12.13 -8.35 4.56
C ALA A 79 13.53 -8.10 3.97
N VAL A 80 13.80 -8.58 2.74
CA VAL A 80 15.07 -8.33 2.02
C VAL A 80 15.24 -6.83 1.79
N VAL A 81 14.22 -6.14 1.28
CA VAL A 81 14.31 -4.69 1.04
C VAL A 81 14.47 -3.93 2.35
N ALA A 82 13.70 -4.24 3.40
CA ALA A 82 13.83 -3.58 4.69
C ALA A 82 15.25 -3.78 5.29
N THR A 83 15.82 -4.97 5.15
CA THR A 83 17.19 -5.28 5.59
C THR A 83 18.23 -4.49 4.80
N LEU A 84 18.08 -4.43 3.47
CA LEU A 84 19.09 -3.86 2.58
C LEU A 84 18.96 -2.36 2.36
N LEU A 85 17.76 -1.79 2.47
CA LEU A 85 17.46 -0.38 2.24
C LEU A 85 17.34 0.37 3.56
N GLY A 86 16.82 -0.29 4.61
CA GLY A 86 16.50 0.25 5.92
C GLY A 86 15.02 0.07 6.24
N SER A 87 14.68 -0.12 7.51
CA SER A 87 13.28 -0.14 7.96
C SER A 87 12.62 1.25 7.81
N PRO A 88 11.28 1.33 7.86
CA PRO A 88 10.58 2.61 7.99
C PRO A 88 11.26 3.53 9.04
N PRO A 89 11.39 4.84 8.76
CA PRO A 89 10.68 5.55 7.71
C PRO A 89 11.26 5.43 6.29
N PHE A 90 12.43 4.80 6.13
CA PHE A 90 13.15 4.88 4.87
C PHE A 90 12.51 4.06 3.74
N ALA A 91 12.06 2.83 4.01
CA ALA A 91 11.28 2.03 3.08
C ALA A 91 9.78 2.15 3.38
N ARG A 92 8.98 2.59 2.40
CA ARG A 92 7.52 2.69 2.47
C ARG A 92 6.90 1.61 1.59
N PHE A 93 6.47 0.50 2.18
CA PHE A 93 5.88 -0.60 1.42
C PHE A 93 4.43 -0.30 1.05
N VAL A 94 4.07 -0.61 -0.20
CA VAL A 94 2.70 -0.49 -0.71
C VAL A 94 2.40 -1.73 -1.53
N ALA A 95 1.27 -2.37 -1.23
CA ALA A 95 0.87 -3.65 -1.78
C ALA A 95 0.47 -3.41 -3.22
N PRO A 96 1.24 -3.92 -4.19
CA PRO A 96 0.85 -3.77 -5.55
C PRO A 96 0.00 -4.98 -6.00
N SER A 97 -0.38 -5.89 -5.10
CA SER A 97 -1.14 -7.10 -5.46
C SER A 97 -2.64 -6.94 -5.17
N SER A 98 -3.39 -6.81 -6.26
CA SER A 98 -4.84 -7.01 -6.42
C SER A 98 -5.78 -6.03 -5.69
N PRO A 99 -6.06 -4.87 -6.31
CA PRO A 99 -5.33 -4.28 -7.43
C PRO A 99 -4.17 -3.39 -6.95
N PRO A 100 -3.18 -3.11 -7.81
CA PRO A 100 -1.97 -2.41 -7.41
C PRO A 100 -2.26 -0.95 -7.06
N ALA A 101 -1.93 -0.55 -5.83
CA ALA A 101 -2.04 0.83 -5.40
C ALA A 101 -0.73 1.59 -5.58
N LEU A 102 -0.83 2.92 -5.57
CA LEU A 102 0.31 3.82 -5.62
C LEU A 102 0.33 4.75 -4.41
N LEU A 103 1.51 4.87 -3.78
CA LEU A 103 1.73 5.71 -2.60
C LEU A 103 2.62 6.91 -2.93
N PHE A 104 2.16 8.11 -2.62
CA PHE A 104 2.83 9.37 -2.91
C PHE A 104 3.02 10.19 -1.64
N SER A 105 4.03 11.06 -1.60
CA SER A 105 3.97 12.21 -0.68
C SER A 105 3.08 13.30 -1.28
N TYR A 106 2.31 13.97 -0.43
CA TYR A 106 1.43 15.06 -0.85
C TYR A 106 2.21 16.24 -1.45
N ASP A 107 3.28 16.67 -0.77
CA ASP A 107 3.99 17.92 -1.02
C ASP A 107 5.46 17.75 -1.46
N GLN A 108 6.02 16.54 -1.33
CA GLN A 108 7.41 16.24 -1.71
C GLN A 108 7.53 15.27 -2.90
N PRO A 109 8.55 15.42 -3.75
CA PRO A 109 8.91 14.41 -4.72
C PRO A 109 9.27 13.10 -4.02
N SER A 110 9.03 12.00 -4.71
CA SER A 110 9.10 10.66 -4.18
C SER A 110 9.96 9.77 -5.06
N LEU A 111 10.82 8.94 -4.48
CA LEU A 111 11.45 7.83 -5.20
C LEU A 111 10.59 6.58 -5.06
N TYR A 112 10.38 5.89 -6.18
CA TYR A 112 9.56 4.69 -6.28
C TYR A 112 10.41 3.54 -6.81
N PHE A 113 10.69 2.56 -5.95
CA PHE A 113 11.41 1.34 -6.26
C PHE A 113 10.39 0.25 -6.63
N TRP A 114 10.42 -0.19 -7.89
CA TRP A 114 9.39 -1.02 -8.51
C TRP A 114 10.00 -2.31 -9.06
N THR A 115 9.52 -3.45 -8.58
CA THR A 115 10.05 -4.78 -8.97
C THR A 115 9.00 -5.76 -9.43
N ILE A 116 7.72 -5.43 -9.28
CA ILE A 116 6.61 -6.29 -9.64
C ILE A 116 6.23 -6.14 -11.12
N ASP A 117 5.45 -7.11 -11.61
CA ASP A 117 4.85 -7.11 -12.95
C ASP A 117 3.39 -6.64 -12.87
N ALA A 118 3.17 -5.32 -13.00
CA ALA A 118 1.84 -4.73 -13.13
C ALA A 118 1.87 -3.62 -14.19
N PRO A 119 1.83 -3.99 -15.48
CA PRO A 119 2.12 -3.06 -16.57
C PRO A 119 1.14 -1.87 -16.65
N ALA A 120 -0.13 -2.08 -16.27
CA ALA A 120 -1.13 -1.00 -16.24
C ALA A 120 -0.76 0.08 -15.21
N THR A 121 -0.40 -0.32 -13.99
CA THR A 121 0.00 0.61 -12.91
C THR A 121 1.37 1.22 -13.19
N GLU A 122 2.30 0.44 -13.75
CA GLU A 122 3.62 0.96 -14.12
C GLU A 122 3.54 1.98 -15.26
N SER A 123 2.63 1.80 -16.21
CA SER A 123 2.34 2.79 -17.25
C SER A 123 1.89 4.13 -16.63
N GLN A 124 1.09 4.12 -15.57
CA GLN A 124 0.74 5.33 -14.82
C GLN A 124 1.96 5.97 -14.14
N LEU A 125 2.83 5.16 -13.51
CA LEU A 125 4.09 5.65 -12.96
C LEU A 125 5.01 6.27 -14.02
N GLN A 126 5.07 5.69 -15.22
CA GLN A 126 5.82 6.24 -16.35
C GLN A 126 5.20 7.53 -16.88
N GLN A 127 3.87 7.65 -16.86
CA GLN A 127 3.16 8.87 -17.28
C GLN A 127 3.40 10.03 -16.30
N TRP A 128 3.38 9.76 -14.99
CA TRP A 128 3.52 10.78 -13.96
C TRP A 128 4.97 11.05 -13.55
N GLY A 129 5.86 10.09 -13.80
CA GLY A 129 7.21 10.07 -13.30
C GLY A 129 8.30 10.14 -14.35
N GLN A 130 9.52 10.10 -13.86
CA GLN A 130 10.73 9.93 -14.64
C GLN A 130 11.41 8.62 -14.23
N LEU A 131 11.66 7.73 -15.19
CA LEU A 131 12.50 6.55 -14.97
C LEU A 131 13.95 7.00 -14.78
N MET A 132 14.51 6.74 -13.60
CA MET A 132 15.86 7.16 -13.20
C MET A 132 16.89 6.05 -13.45
N ALA A 133 16.51 4.80 -13.19
CA ALA A 133 17.41 3.66 -13.35
C ALA A 133 16.63 2.36 -13.57
N THR A 134 17.27 1.42 -14.27
CA THR A 134 16.82 0.04 -14.43
C THR A 134 17.97 -0.89 -14.08
N GLN A 135 17.75 -1.81 -13.15
CA GLN A 135 18.74 -2.79 -12.72
C GLN A 135 18.18 -4.20 -12.94
N PRO A 136 18.89 -5.10 -13.65
CA PRO A 136 18.43 -6.47 -13.82
C PRO A 136 18.37 -7.20 -12.46
N LEU A 137 17.30 -7.95 -12.26
CA LEU A 137 17.11 -8.89 -11.15
C LEU A 137 16.92 -10.28 -11.76
N ALA A 138 17.87 -11.18 -11.51
CA ALA A 138 18.03 -12.43 -12.26
C ALA A 138 16.74 -13.27 -12.42
N ASP A 139 15.91 -13.32 -11.38
CA ASP A 139 14.68 -14.10 -11.28
C ASP A 139 13.39 -13.26 -11.32
N ARG A 140 13.52 -11.92 -11.40
CA ARG A 140 12.41 -10.95 -11.30
C ARG A 140 12.37 -9.94 -12.45
N GLY A 141 13.15 -10.17 -13.50
CA GLY A 141 13.27 -9.25 -14.63
C GLY A 141 14.14 -8.05 -14.25
N ALA A 142 13.53 -6.93 -13.85
CA ALA A 142 14.27 -5.72 -13.50
C ALA A 142 13.63 -4.93 -12.36
N ALA A 143 14.48 -4.41 -11.47
CA ALA A 143 14.13 -3.31 -10.60
C ALA A 143 14.17 -2.01 -11.40
N ARG A 144 13.12 -1.20 -11.27
CA ARG A 144 13.03 0.13 -11.87
C ARG A 144 12.90 1.14 -10.75
N LEU A 145 13.64 2.25 -10.88
CA LEU A 145 13.59 3.36 -9.96
C LEU A 145 12.97 4.55 -10.67
N TYR A 146 11.84 5.03 -10.16
CA TYR A 146 11.17 6.23 -10.66
C TYR A 146 11.36 7.38 -9.70
N ARG A 147 11.44 8.59 -10.25
CA ARG A 147 11.22 9.83 -9.52
C ARG A 147 9.84 10.36 -9.88
N ILE A 148 9.00 10.55 -8.89
CA ILE A 148 7.61 10.95 -9.02
C ILE A 148 7.44 12.34 -8.38
N PRO A 149 6.73 13.28 -9.00
CA PRO A 149 6.45 14.58 -8.39
C PRO A 149 5.51 14.44 -7.17
N PRO A 150 5.38 15.47 -6.32
CA PRO A 150 4.37 15.50 -5.27
C PRO A 150 2.96 15.26 -5.81
N PHE A 151 2.10 14.61 -5.04
CA PHE A 151 0.70 14.40 -5.42
C PHE A 151 -0.03 15.72 -5.74
N ALA A 152 0.25 16.80 -5.00
CA ALA A 152 -0.34 18.11 -5.25
C ALA A 152 -0.03 18.71 -6.64
N LYS A 153 0.95 18.14 -7.36
CA LYS A 153 1.30 18.52 -8.73
C LYS A 153 0.84 17.51 -9.78
N LEU A 154 0.27 16.37 -9.36
CA LEU A 154 -0.28 15.38 -10.27
C LEU A 154 -1.63 15.88 -10.81
N SER A 155 -1.86 15.60 -12.08
CA SER A 155 -3.14 15.79 -12.73
C SER A 155 -3.64 14.43 -13.20
N PHE A 156 -4.74 13.98 -12.63
CA PHE A 156 -5.49 12.81 -13.08
C PHE A 156 -6.97 13.05 -12.81
N ASP A 157 -7.82 12.38 -13.56
CA ASP A 157 -9.27 12.58 -13.50
C ASP A 157 -9.86 11.87 -12.28
N TYR A 158 -10.35 12.63 -11.31
CA TYR A 158 -11.11 12.12 -10.18
C TYR A 158 -12.08 13.19 -9.65
N THR A 159 -13.18 12.74 -9.06
CA THR A 159 -14.13 13.58 -8.33
C THR A 159 -13.54 13.88 -6.95
N GLN A 160 -13.16 15.13 -6.74
CA GLN A 160 -12.69 15.60 -5.43
C GLN A 160 -13.87 15.82 -4.48
N LEU A 161 -13.75 15.30 -3.26
CA LEU A 161 -14.68 15.57 -2.17
C LEU A 161 -14.27 16.86 -1.45
N ASN A 162 -15.23 17.78 -1.28
CA ASN A 162 -14.99 19.07 -0.62
C ASN A 162 -16.19 19.46 0.28
N PRO A 163 -16.05 19.43 1.62
CA PRO A 163 -14.86 19.00 2.35
C PRO A 163 -14.59 17.49 2.15
N ALA A 164 -13.33 17.09 2.30
CA ALA A 164 -12.95 15.68 2.30
C ALA A 164 -13.37 15.05 3.65
N PRO A 165 -14.15 13.96 3.67
CA PRO A 165 -14.49 13.26 4.90
C PRO A 165 -13.24 12.78 5.64
N ILE A 166 -13.20 13.04 6.95
CA ILE A 166 -12.08 12.66 7.82
C ILE A 166 -12.54 11.56 8.77
N PHE A 167 -11.77 10.49 8.83
CA PHE A 167 -11.96 9.39 9.77
C PHE A 167 -11.12 9.63 11.03
N ASP A 168 -11.65 9.28 12.20
CA ASP A 168 -10.95 9.33 13.49
C ASP A 168 -9.67 8.46 13.54
N ALA A 169 -9.52 7.53 12.58
CA ALA A 169 -8.30 6.80 12.32
C ALA A 169 -7.15 7.65 11.73
N GLY A 170 -7.37 8.95 11.48
CA GLY A 170 -6.37 9.88 10.94
C GLY A 170 -6.17 9.76 9.43
N MET A 171 -7.23 9.39 8.71
CA MET A 171 -7.26 9.27 7.25
C MET A 171 -8.36 10.18 6.70
N ALA A 172 -8.13 10.80 5.55
CA ALA A 172 -9.14 11.53 4.80
C ALA A 172 -9.38 10.88 3.44
N LEU A 173 -10.65 10.82 3.01
CA LEU A 173 -11.01 10.42 1.66
C LEU A 173 -11.04 11.68 0.78
N LEU A 174 -10.00 11.87 -0.03
CA LEU A 174 -9.87 13.07 -0.89
C LEU A 174 -10.82 13.05 -2.08
N GLY A 175 -11.15 11.86 -2.58
CA GLY A 175 -11.97 11.72 -3.78
C GLY A 175 -11.99 10.32 -4.35
N TYR A 176 -12.66 10.19 -5.50
CA TYR A 176 -12.87 8.92 -6.18
C TYR A 176 -12.97 9.09 -7.70
N HIS A 177 -12.73 8.02 -8.45
CA HIS A 177 -12.95 7.95 -9.89
C HIS A 177 -13.76 6.70 -10.23
N PHE A 178 -14.89 6.91 -10.91
CA PHE A 178 -15.68 5.86 -11.53
C PHE A 178 -15.45 5.88 -13.04
N PRO A 179 -15.28 4.72 -13.70
CA PRO A 179 -15.07 4.69 -15.14
C PRO A 179 -16.34 5.19 -15.85
N PRO A 180 -16.24 6.15 -16.78
CA PRO A 180 -17.40 6.79 -17.40
C PRO A 180 -18.23 5.85 -18.30
N ASN A 181 -17.64 4.72 -18.70
CA ASN A 181 -18.23 3.72 -19.57
C ASN A 181 -18.18 2.33 -18.93
N ALA A 182 -18.60 2.25 -17.66
CA ALA A 182 -18.70 0.97 -16.99
C ALA A 182 -19.79 0.10 -17.63
N THR A 183 -19.45 -1.15 -17.94
CA THR A 183 -20.31 -2.10 -18.66
C THR A 183 -20.59 -3.31 -17.80
N ALA A 184 -21.83 -3.79 -17.84
CA ALA A 184 -22.27 -4.95 -17.09
C ALA A 184 -21.41 -6.18 -17.36
N ASP A 185 -21.20 -6.96 -16.31
CA ASP A 185 -20.52 -8.27 -16.35
C ASP A 185 -19.05 -8.21 -16.82
N GLN A 186 -18.47 -7.01 -16.85
CA GLN A 186 -17.04 -6.78 -17.09
C GLN A 186 -16.37 -6.22 -15.81
N PRO A 187 -15.10 -6.55 -15.53
CA PRO A 187 -14.35 -5.93 -14.45
C PRO A 187 -14.27 -4.41 -14.61
N GLN A 188 -14.71 -3.68 -13.59
CA GLN A 188 -14.67 -2.23 -13.49
C GLN A 188 -13.62 -1.82 -12.47
N GLN A 189 -12.77 -0.86 -12.85
CA GLN A 189 -11.78 -0.29 -11.94
C GLN A 189 -12.32 0.99 -11.31
N ILE A 190 -12.63 0.92 -10.02
CA ILE A 190 -13.00 2.06 -9.19
C ILE A 190 -11.77 2.54 -8.44
N THR A 191 -11.45 3.84 -8.47
CA THR A 191 -10.28 4.35 -7.75
C THR A 191 -10.72 5.22 -6.57
N LEU A 192 -10.16 4.96 -5.39
CA LEU A 192 -10.29 5.83 -4.22
C LEU A 192 -8.96 6.51 -3.92
N VAL A 193 -9.02 7.78 -3.50
CA VAL A 193 -7.85 8.59 -3.18
C VAL A 193 -7.89 8.94 -1.70
N TRP A 194 -6.93 8.43 -0.95
CA TRP A 194 -6.84 8.62 0.50
C TRP A 194 -5.65 9.49 0.86
N ARG A 195 -5.76 10.29 1.91
CA ARG A 195 -4.64 11.01 2.51
C ARG A 195 -4.49 10.62 3.97
N VAL A 196 -3.27 10.28 4.37
CA VAL A 196 -2.92 10.13 5.77
C VAL A 196 -2.73 11.52 6.38
N LEU A 197 -3.47 11.80 7.45
CA LEU A 197 -3.37 13.00 8.25
C LEU A 197 -2.45 12.73 9.44
N GLU A 198 -2.98 12.67 10.66
CA GLU A 198 -2.22 12.39 11.87
C GLU A 198 -2.86 11.19 12.59
N PRO A 199 -2.53 9.93 12.21
CA PRO A 199 -3.10 8.76 12.86
C PRO A 199 -2.76 8.71 14.36
N PRO A 200 -3.75 8.55 15.25
CA PRO A 200 -3.49 8.29 16.66
C PRO A 200 -2.56 7.08 16.88
N GLY A 201 -1.79 7.09 17.96
CA GLY A 201 -0.76 6.07 18.21
C GLY A 201 -1.32 4.64 18.30
N GLU A 202 -2.55 4.49 18.79
CA GLU A 202 -3.29 3.24 18.89
C GLU A 202 -3.72 2.68 17.53
N ILE A 203 -3.92 3.51 16.52
CA ILE A 203 -4.31 3.07 15.16
C ILE A 203 -3.23 2.16 14.59
N ARG A 204 -1.96 2.48 14.83
CA ARG A 204 -0.82 1.69 14.37
C ARG A 204 -0.81 0.25 14.91
N GLN A 205 -1.48 -0.01 16.02
CA GLN A 205 -1.53 -1.35 16.64
C GLN A 205 -2.78 -2.15 16.26
N ARG A 206 -3.82 -1.48 15.73
CA ARG A 206 -5.14 -2.08 15.45
C ARG A 206 -5.29 -2.61 14.02
N ASP A 207 -4.28 -2.45 13.17
CA ASP A 207 -4.25 -2.86 11.76
C ASP A 207 -5.53 -2.49 11.00
N PHE A 208 -5.76 -1.18 10.81
CA PHE A 208 -6.92 -0.70 10.07
C PHE A 208 -6.80 -0.96 8.56
N THR A 209 -7.92 -1.30 7.94
CA THR A 209 -8.11 -1.50 6.49
C THR A 209 -9.40 -0.85 6.03
N ALA A 210 -9.58 -0.65 4.72
CA ALA A 210 -10.86 -0.20 4.17
C ALA A 210 -11.84 -1.37 3.96
N PHE A 211 -13.13 -1.10 4.17
CA PHE A 211 -14.23 -1.88 3.61
C PHE A 211 -14.89 -1.06 2.50
N ASN A 212 -15.33 -1.74 1.45
CA ASN A 212 -16.10 -1.11 0.38
C ASN A 212 -17.33 -1.96 0.08
N HIS A 213 -18.51 -1.45 0.40
CA HIS A 213 -19.78 -2.09 0.08
C HIS A 213 -20.39 -1.41 -1.14
N ILE A 214 -20.83 -2.20 -2.12
CA ILE A 214 -21.57 -1.71 -3.27
C ILE A 214 -23.05 -2.00 -3.03
N LEU A 215 -23.86 -0.94 -2.96
CA LEU A 215 -25.29 -1.01 -2.69
C LEU A 215 -26.08 -0.74 -3.97
N ASN A 216 -27.12 -1.52 -4.25
CA ASN A 216 -28.04 -1.25 -5.36
C ASN A 216 -29.01 -0.11 -5.02
N GLU A 217 -29.94 0.20 -5.93
CA GLU A 217 -30.96 1.24 -5.73
C GLU A 217 -31.91 0.99 -4.54
N GLN A 218 -32.09 -0.27 -4.15
CA GLN A 218 -32.90 -0.68 -3.01
C GLN A 218 -32.13 -0.60 -1.68
N GLY A 219 -30.83 -0.31 -1.73
CA GLY A 219 -29.93 -0.32 -0.57
C GLY A 219 -29.41 -1.71 -0.19
N ASP A 220 -29.71 -2.74 -0.97
CA ASP A 220 -29.20 -4.09 -0.75
C ASP A 220 -27.75 -4.19 -1.25
N MET A 221 -26.96 -5.05 -0.60
CA MET A 221 -25.57 -5.29 -0.97
C MET A 221 -25.49 -6.07 -2.29
N ALA A 222 -24.96 -5.42 -3.33
CA ALA A 222 -24.67 -6.00 -4.63
C ALA A 222 -23.24 -6.56 -4.72
N GLY A 223 -22.33 -6.07 -3.89
CA GLY A 223 -20.95 -6.55 -3.85
C GLY A 223 -20.16 -5.96 -2.68
N GLN A 224 -18.97 -6.52 -2.46
CA GLN A 224 -18.03 -6.03 -1.47
C GLN A 224 -16.59 -6.27 -1.94
N VAL A 225 -15.72 -5.31 -1.65
CA VAL A 225 -14.26 -5.47 -1.79
C VAL A 225 -13.55 -4.78 -0.63
N ASP A 226 -12.78 -5.53 0.12
CA ASP A 226 -12.04 -5.03 1.28
C ASP A 226 -10.56 -4.91 0.95
N GLY A 227 -9.87 -4.05 1.70
CA GLY A 227 -8.42 -3.95 1.64
C GLY A 227 -7.93 -2.51 1.57
N LEU A 228 -6.74 -2.31 2.08
CA LEU A 228 -5.93 -1.13 1.82
C LEU A 228 -4.53 -1.64 1.49
N ALA A 229 -3.87 -1.05 0.50
CA ALA A 229 -2.55 -1.50 0.10
C ALA A 229 -1.42 -1.12 1.07
N THR A 230 -1.75 -0.54 2.23
CA THR A 230 -0.77 -0.21 3.26
C THR A 230 -1.26 -0.71 4.61
N LEU A 231 -0.32 -1.12 5.46
CA LEU A 231 -0.61 -1.46 6.85
C LEU A 231 -0.74 -0.17 7.66
N SER A 232 -1.68 -0.12 8.59
CA SER A 232 -1.92 1.12 9.38
C SER A 232 -0.73 1.58 10.23
N ARG A 233 0.16 0.65 10.63
CA ARG A 233 1.42 0.98 11.31
C ARG A 233 2.39 1.76 10.42
N ASP A 234 2.22 1.64 9.11
CA ASP A 234 3.00 2.27 8.06
C ASP A 234 2.25 3.46 7.43
N TRP A 235 1.23 4.01 8.11
CA TRP A 235 0.63 5.28 7.73
C TRP A 235 1.47 6.44 8.24
N TRP A 236 1.91 7.32 7.33
CA TRP A 236 2.72 8.49 7.65
C TRP A 236 2.04 9.78 7.21
N PRO A 237 2.01 10.81 8.07
CA PRO A 237 1.39 12.08 7.74
C PRO A 237 1.85 12.65 6.40
N GLY A 238 0.88 13.03 5.57
CA GLY A 238 1.14 13.55 4.23
C GLY A 238 1.23 12.49 3.13
N ASP A 239 1.20 11.21 3.45
CA ASP A 239 1.06 10.16 2.44
C ASP A 239 -0.30 10.26 1.72
N VAL A 240 -0.30 10.00 0.42
CA VAL A 240 -1.49 9.89 -0.42
C VAL A 240 -1.49 8.53 -1.10
N LEU A 241 -2.56 7.77 -0.90
CA LEU A 241 -2.76 6.46 -1.50
C LEU A 241 -3.80 6.56 -2.61
N ILE A 242 -3.38 6.24 -3.84
CA ILE A 242 -4.29 6.01 -4.97
C ILE A 242 -4.56 4.51 -5.04
N GLN A 243 -5.76 4.12 -4.63
CA GLN A 243 -6.16 2.72 -4.45
C GLN A 243 -7.24 2.36 -5.47
N PRO A 244 -6.91 1.62 -6.53
CA PRO A 244 -7.92 1.00 -7.36
C PRO A 244 -8.63 -0.14 -6.60
N TYR A 245 -9.80 -0.51 -7.10
CA TYR A 245 -10.60 -1.68 -6.73
C TYR A 245 -11.23 -2.24 -7.99
N ALA A 246 -11.17 -3.56 -8.18
CA ALA A 246 -11.79 -4.24 -9.30
C ALA A 246 -13.09 -4.90 -8.86
N VAL A 247 -14.20 -4.62 -9.54
CA VAL A 247 -15.51 -5.21 -9.26
C VAL A 247 -16.22 -5.59 -10.54
N THR A 248 -17.00 -6.66 -10.52
CA THR A 248 -17.89 -7.04 -11.64
C THR A 248 -19.33 -6.92 -11.16
N LEU A 249 -20.13 -6.12 -11.84
CA LEU A 249 -21.50 -5.77 -11.45
C LEU A 249 -22.44 -5.94 -12.64
N THR A 250 -23.71 -6.23 -12.36
CA THR A 250 -24.78 -6.19 -13.37
C THR A 250 -25.15 -4.75 -13.72
N ALA A 251 -25.90 -4.55 -14.81
CA ALA A 251 -26.41 -3.22 -15.15
C ALA A 251 -27.28 -2.63 -14.03
N GLY A 252 -27.14 -1.34 -13.76
CA GLY A 252 -27.88 -0.64 -12.71
C GLY A 252 -27.16 0.59 -12.16
N ASN A 253 -27.82 1.27 -11.23
CA ASN A 253 -27.23 2.36 -10.45
C ASN A 253 -26.84 1.84 -9.07
N TYR A 254 -25.67 2.25 -8.61
CA TYR A 254 -25.09 1.81 -7.35
C TYR A 254 -24.57 2.98 -6.53
N THR A 255 -24.56 2.76 -5.22
CA THR A 255 -23.84 3.58 -4.25
C THR A 255 -22.63 2.82 -3.76
N TRP A 256 -21.45 3.45 -3.80
CA TRP A 256 -20.24 2.89 -3.21
C TRP A 256 -20.07 3.42 -1.79
N ARG A 257 -20.36 2.58 -0.81
CA ARG A 257 -20.20 2.90 0.61
C ARG A 257 -18.82 2.47 1.08
N VAL A 258 -18.05 3.40 1.62
CA VAL A 258 -16.68 3.14 2.05
C VAL A 258 -16.42 3.58 3.48
N GLY A 259 -15.63 2.82 4.22
CA GLY A 259 -15.12 3.25 5.52
C GLY A 259 -13.89 2.43 5.93
N LEU A 260 -13.46 2.61 7.18
CA LEU A 260 -12.31 1.91 7.74
C LEU A 260 -12.72 1.04 8.93
N TYR A 261 -12.06 -0.10 9.09
CA TYR A 261 -12.24 -0.96 10.27
C TYR A 261 -10.91 -1.57 10.72
N SER A 262 -10.81 -1.85 12.01
CA SER A 262 -9.69 -2.58 12.60
C SER A 262 -9.82 -4.07 12.29
N ARG A 263 -8.77 -4.68 11.73
CA ARG A 263 -8.72 -6.14 11.56
C ARG A 263 -8.55 -6.91 12.87
N VAL A 264 -8.10 -6.23 13.93
CA VAL A 264 -7.86 -6.82 15.25
C VAL A 264 -9.17 -7.04 16.01
N ASP A 265 -10.07 -6.05 16.01
CA ASP A 265 -11.30 -6.09 16.82
C ASP A 265 -12.60 -5.85 16.04
N GLY A 266 -12.53 -5.60 14.74
CA GLY A 266 -13.70 -5.31 13.88
C GLY A 266 -14.33 -3.94 14.11
N GLY A 267 -13.77 -3.12 15.01
CA GLY A 267 -14.26 -1.78 15.30
C GLY A 267 -14.11 -0.86 14.10
N ARG A 268 -15.16 -0.09 13.82
CA ARG A 268 -15.21 0.87 12.70
C ARG A 268 -14.65 2.23 13.12
N ALA A 269 -13.95 2.88 12.21
CA ALA A 269 -13.53 4.27 12.38
C ALA A 269 -14.73 5.19 12.18
N ALA A 270 -14.94 6.14 13.08
CA ALA A 270 -15.98 7.14 12.90
C ALA A 270 -15.53 8.17 11.84
N VAL A 271 -16.45 8.62 10.99
CA VAL A 271 -16.25 9.85 10.22
C VAL A 271 -16.59 11.00 11.17
N LEU A 272 -15.70 12.00 11.28
CA LEU A 272 -15.81 13.04 12.30
C LEU A 272 -17.13 13.81 12.28
N ASP A 273 -17.78 13.89 11.11
CA ASP A 273 -19.03 14.62 10.92
C ASP A 273 -20.26 13.72 10.68
N ASP A 274 -20.10 12.43 10.38
CA ASP A 274 -21.23 11.56 9.98
C ASP A 274 -20.96 10.04 10.01
N GLY A 275 -21.44 9.33 11.04
CA GLY A 275 -21.45 7.87 11.05
C GLY A 275 -20.07 7.21 10.99
N ASP A 276 -19.98 6.08 10.29
CA ASP A 276 -18.75 5.27 10.16
C ASP A 276 -18.36 4.95 8.70
N ALA A 277 -19.04 5.59 7.75
CA ALA A 277 -18.87 5.37 6.33
C ALA A 277 -19.24 6.62 5.52
N VAL A 278 -18.75 6.68 4.28
CA VAL A 278 -19.08 7.69 3.29
C VAL A 278 -19.77 7.00 2.11
N ASP A 279 -20.94 7.52 1.71
CA ASP A 279 -21.64 7.06 0.52
C ASP A 279 -21.22 7.90 -0.70
N LEU A 280 -20.65 7.24 -1.71
CA LEU A 280 -20.24 7.83 -2.97
C LEU A 280 -21.27 7.49 -4.04
N PRO A 281 -22.16 8.44 -4.43
CA PRO A 281 -23.20 8.18 -5.42
C PRO A 281 -22.64 8.24 -6.84
N GLY A 282 -23.42 7.70 -7.78
CA GLY A 282 -23.19 7.90 -9.22
C GLY A 282 -22.37 6.81 -9.90
N LEU A 283 -22.25 5.62 -9.30
CA LEU A 283 -21.71 4.46 -10.02
C LEU A 283 -22.81 3.87 -10.92
N ILE A 284 -22.71 4.12 -12.22
CA ILE A 284 -23.69 3.65 -13.21
C ILE A 284 -23.03 2.56 -14.05
N ILE A 285 -23.63 1.37 -14.07
CA ILE A 285 -23.21 0.24 -14.91
C ILE A 285 -24.20 0.09 -16.06
N LYS A 286 -23.72 0.25 -17.29
CA LYS A 286 -24.54 0.16 -18.51
C LYS A 286 -24.74 -1.30 -18.91
N SER A 287 -25.91 -1.64 -19.44
CA SER A 287 -26.10 -2.94 -20.10
C SER A 287 -25.15 -3.09 -21.29
N GLN A 288 -24.72 -4.32 -21.58
CA GLN A 288 -24.12 -4.63 -22.88
C GLN A 288 -25.22 -4.39 -23.94
N GLY A 289 -25.11 -3.31 -24.70
CA GLY A 289 -25.99 -3.11 -25.86
C GLY A 289 -25.76 -4.22 -26.89
N PRO A 290 -26.72 -4.47 -27.81
CA PRO A 290 -26.38 -5.24 -29.01
C PRO A 290 -25.18 -4.56 -29.68
N GLU A 291 -24.13 -5.33 -29.99
CA GLU A 291 -23.07 -4.85 -30.88
C GLU A 291 -23.73 -4.58 -32.24
N ASP A 292 -23.90 -3.30 -32.58
CA ASP A 292 -24.35 -2.84 -33.90
C ASP A 292 -23.32 -3.15 -34.99
#